data_AF-A0A352FIC0-F1
#
_entry.id   AF-A0A352FIC0-F1
#
_cell.length_a   1.000
_cell.length_b   1.000
_cell.length_c   1.000
_cell.angle_alpha   90.00
_cell.angle_beta   90.00
_cell.angle_gamma   90.00
#
_symmetry.space_group_name_H-M   'P 1'
#
loop_
_entity.id
_entity.type
_entity.pdbx_description
1 polymer ?
#
loop_
_entity_poly.entity_id
_entity_poly.type
_entity_poly.pdbx_seq_one_letter_code
_entity_poly.pdbx_strand_id
1 'polypeptide(L)'
;MSDQNESQCNCRELLADQETWEIILDPAFCNDPGAADCLAHLLFILKKAIASGPEGSMRVINTLQDGIRMVWPHTEEHKLARELYEIYLSGDLKPWDEPRQLLEGALERFKTKGRAKPKPVRGRSERRKRGTAQARR
;
A
#
# COMPACT_ATOMS: atom_id res chain seq x y z
N MET A 1 20.02 0.99 -39.01
CA MET A 1 19.19 2.18 -38.85
C MET A 1 18.63 2.12 -37.44
N SER A 2 19.16 3.00 -36.61
CA SER A 2 18.92 3.04 -35.17
C SER A 2 17.71 3.94 -34.94
N ASP A 3 16.59 3.37 -34.49
CA ASP A 3 15.52 4.14 -33.88
C ASP A 3 15.43 3.72 -32.41
N GLN A 4 16.30 4.34 -31.63
CA GLN A 4 16.13 4.50 -30.20
C GLN A 4 14.86 5.33 -29.98
N ASN A 5 13.77 4.67 -29.64
CA ASN A 5 12.63 5.33 -29.02
C ASN A 5 12.14 4.48 -27.85
N GLU A 6 13.09 4.12 -26.96
CA GLU A 6 12.76 3.77 -25.59
C GLU A 6 12.16 5.03 -24.96
N SER A 7 10.83 5.04 -24.97
CA SER A 7 10.02 6.05 -24.30
C SER A 7 10.56 6.22 -22.88
N GLN A 8 11.11 7.40 -22.60
CA GLN A 8 11.37 7.85 -21.23
C GLN A 8 10.10 7.57 -20.42
N CYS A 9 10.14 6.56 -19.56
CA CYS A 9 9.06 6.29 -18.63
C CYS A 9 8.98 7.52 -17.72
N ASN A 10 7.88 8.26 -17.81
CA ASN A 10 7.68 9.47 -17.03
C ASN A 10 7.41 9.04 -15.57
N CYS A 11 8.48 8.76 -14.81
CA CYS A 11 8.40 8.24 -13.43
C CYS A 11 7.61 9.15 -12.47
N ARG A 12 7.28 10.39 -12.88
CA ARG A 12 6.53 11.35 -12.07
C ARG A 12 5.01 11.10 -12.01
N GLU A 13 4.47 10.22 -12.84
CA GLU A 13 3.02 9.92 -12.89
C GLU A 13 2.68 8.48 -12.49
N LEU A 14 3.64 7.73 -11.94
CA LEU A 14 3.43 6.34 -11.53
C LEU A 14 2.93 6.26 -10.08
N LEU A 15 1.96 5.36 -9.83
CA LEU A 15 1.50 5.03 -8.47
C LEU A 15 2.51 4.16 -7.71
N ALA A 16 3.37 3.43 -8.44
CA ALA A 16 4.45 2.62 -7.92
C ALA A 16 5.61 2.71 -8.92
N ASP A 17 6.73 3.26 -8.47
CA ASP A 17 7.97 3.33 -9.24
C ASP A 17 8.74 2.00 -9.17
N GLN A 18 9.84 1.91 -9.92
CA GLN A 18 10.65 0.70 -10.01
C GLN A 18 11.10 0.20 -8.63
N GLU A 19 11.54 1.09 -7.74
CA GLU A 19 11.94 0.74 -6.37
C GLU A 19 10.77 0.11 -5.59
N THR A 20 9.56 0.66 -5.72
CA THR A 20 8.35 0.10 -5.11
C THR A 20 8.05 -1.31 -5.63
N TRP A 21 8.17 -1.54 -6.95
CA TRP A 21 7.96 -2.86 -7.55
C TRP A 21 8.99 -3.87 -7.06
N GLU A 22 10.27 -3.49 -7.01
CA GLU A 22 11.36 -4.35 -6.54
C GLU A 22 11.18 -4.73 -5.07
N ILE A 23 10.92 -3.77 -4.18
CA ILE A 23 10.74 -4.05 -2.74
C ILE A 23 9.58 -5.02 -2.48
N ILE A 24 8.46 -4.87 -3.21
CA ILE A 24 7.25 -5.66 -2.96
C ILE A 24 7.36 -7.06 -3.57
N LEU A 25 7.97 -7.19 -4.77
CA LEU A 25 7.83 -8.39 -5.59
C LEU A 25 9.11 -9.21 -5.71
N ASP A 26 10.29 -8.61 -5.55
CA ASP A 26 11.56 -9.35 -5.64
C ASP A 26 11.62 -10.52 -4.66
N PRO A 27 11.21 -10.38 -3.38
CA PRO A 27 11.18 -11.52 -2.45
C PRO A 27 10.26 -12.67 -2.90
N ALA A 28 9.20 -12.34 -3.65
CA ALA A 28 8.21 -13.32 -4.12
C ALA A 28 8.62 -13.99 -5.44
N PHE A 29 9.38 -13.30 -6.30
CA PHE A 29 9.68 -13.77 -7.66
C PHE A 29 11.12 -14.17 -7.91
N CYS A 30 12.09 -13.76 -7.07
CA CYS A 30 13.50 -14.05 -7.28
C CYS A 30 13.83 -15.54 -7.46
N ASN A 31 12.97 -16.44 -6.96
CA ASN A 31 13.11 -17.89 -7.09
C ASN A 31 11.98 -18.57 -7.87
N ASP A 32 11.01 -17.82 -8.40
CA ASP A 32 9.87 -18.36 -9.14
C ASP A 32 9.55 -17.51 -10.39
N PRO A 33 10.23 -17.76 -11.52
CA PRO A 33 9.95 -17.05 -12.76
C PRO A 33 8.53 -17.33 -13.29
N GLY A 34 7.93 -18.48 -12.94
CA GLY A 34 6.56 -18.81 -13.36
C GLY A 34 5.52 -17.91 -12.67
N ALA A 35 5.73 -17.59 -11.39
CA ALA A 35 4.92 -16.62 -10.68
C ALA A 35 5.04 -15.20 -11.29
N ALA A 36 6.25 -14.80 -11.70
CA ALA A 36 6.47 -13.52 -12.39
C ALA A 36 5.72 -13.45 -13.73
N ASP A 37 5.77 -14.51 -14.55
CA ASP A 37 5.03 -14.59 -15.81
C ASP A 37 3.51 -14.53 -15.59
N CYS A 38 3.01 -15.21 -14.55
CA CYS A 38 1.60 -15.14 -14.16
C CYS A 38 1.18 -13.71 -13.81
N LEU A 39 1.97 -12.99 -13.01
CA LEU A 39 1.66 -11.60 -12.67
C LEU A 39 1.72 -10.70 -13.92
N ALA A 40 2.75 -10.84 -14.77
CA ALA A 40 2.87 -10.06 -15.99
C ALA A 40 1.66 -10.24 -16.91
N HIS A 41 1.18 -11.48 -17.06
CA HIS A 41 -0.04 -11.77 -17.81
C HIS A 41 -1.27 -11.12 -17.18
N LEU A 42 -1.44 -11.22 -15.86
CA LEU A 42 -2.55 -10.56 -15.17
C LEU A 42 -2.53 -9.04 -15.39
N LEU A 43 -1.40 -8.39 -15.20
CA LEU A 43 -1.24 -6.94 -15.42
C LEU A 43 -1.56 -6.54 -16.86
N PHE A 44 -1.17 -7.37 -17.83
CA PHE A 44 -1.51 -7.16 -19.24
C PHE A 44 -3.02 -7.25 -19.51
N ILE A 45 -3.72 -8.22 -18.89
CA ILE A 45 -5.18 -8.32 -18.96
C ILE A 45 -5.84 -7.09 -18.36
N LEU A 46 -5.39 -6.65 -17.17
CA LEU A 46 -5.93 -5.44 -16.51
C LEU A 46 -5.71 -4.19 -17.38
N LYS A 47 -4.52 -4.03 -17.96
CA LYS A 47 -4.22 -2.93 -18.89
C LYS A 47 -5.18 -2.92 -20.08
N LYS A 48 -5.42 -4.08 -20.70
CA LYS A 48 -6.38 -4.22 -21.82
C LYS A 48 -7.80 -3.86 -21.40
N ALA A 49 -8.22 -4.28 -20.21
CA ALA A 49 -9.54 -3.96 -19.69
C ALA A 49 -9.69 -2.46 -19.44
N ILE A 50 -8.73 -1.77 -18.81
CA ILE A 50 -8.78 -0.31 -18.63
C ILE A 50 -8.87 0.42 -19.97
N ALA A 51 -8.09 -0.02 -20.97
CA ALA A 51 -8.11 0.57 -22.31
C ALA A 51 -9.47 0.41 -23.03
N SER A 52 -10.35 -0.49 -22.57
CA SER A 52 -11.68 -0.68 -23.14
C SER A 52 -12.72 0.34 -22.66
N GLY A 53 -12.36 1.29 -21.79
CA GLY A 53 -13.26 2.35 -21.31
C GLY A 53 -13.82 2.14 -19.89
N PRO A 54 -14.82 2.93 -19.48
CA PRO A 54 -15.30 3.00 -18.09
C PRO A 54 -15.75 1.65 -17.50
N GLU A 55 -16.47 0.84 -18.27
CA GLU A 55 -16.90 -0.50 -17.85
C GLU A 55 -15.70 -1.43 -17.64
N GLY A 56 -14.68 -1.28 -18.47
CA GLY A 56 -13.40 -1.97 -18.35
C GLY A 56 -12.67 -1.64 -17.05
N SER A 57 -12.57 -0.34 -16.72
CA SER A 57 -12.00 0.14 -15.46
C SER A 57 -12.77 -0.38 -14.24
N MET A 58 -14.10 -0.42 -14.29
CA MET A 58 -14.93 -0.99 -13.21
C MET A 58 -14.65 -2.48 -13.01
N ARG A 59 -14.52 -3.25 -14.09
CA ARG A 59 -14.12 -4.66 -14.01
C ARG A 59 -12.75 -4.83 -13.37
N VAL A 60 -11.79 -3.96 -13.69
CA VAL A 60 -10.47 -3.99 -13.04
C VAL A 60 -10.57 -3.72 -11.54
N ILE A 61 -11.34 -2.72 -11.11
CA ILE A 61 -11.55 -2.44 -9.68
C ILE A 61 -12.10 -3.69 -8.96
N ASN A 62 -13.14 -4.31 -9.52
CA ASN A 62 -13.72 -5.52 -8.95
C ASN A 62 -12.73 -6.69 -8.94
N THR A 63 -11.93 -6.84 -10.00
CA THR A 63 -10.90 -7.88 -10.11
C THR A 63 -9.80 -7.69 -9.06
N LEU A 64 -9.37 -6.44 -8.82
CA LEU A 64 -8.38 -6.14 -7.78
C LEU A 64 -8.94 -6.40 -6.38
N GLN A 65 -10.20 -6.05 -6.13
CA GLN A 65 -10.87 -6.36 -4.86
C GLN A 65 -10.98 -7.87 -4.62
N ASP A 66 -11.30 -8.65 -5.66
CA ASP A 66 -11.34 -10.10 -5.57
C ASP A 66 -9.93 -10.69 -5.38
N GLY A 67 -8.94 -10.18 -6.12
CA GLY A 67 -7.53 -10.56 -5.97
C GLY A 67 -7.02 -10.38 -4.54
N ILE A 68 -7.35 -9.26 -3.88
CA ILE A 68 -7.03 -9.03 -2.46
C ILE A 68 -7.63 -10.11 -1.56
N ARG A 69 -8.88 -10.54 -1.82
CA ARG A 69 -9.53 -11.61 -1.05
C ARG A 69 -8.88 -12.96 -1.30
N MET A 70 -8.47 -13.23 -2.53
CA MET A 70 -7.84 -14.49 -2.94
C MET A 70 -6.44 -14.64 -2.36
N VAL A 71 -5.67 -13.57 -2.22
CA VAL A 71 -4.33 -13.63 -1.63
C VAL A 71 -4.34 -13.61 -0.10
N TRP A 72 -5.41 -13.11 0.52
CA TRP A 72 -5.51 -12.99 1.98
C TRP A 72 -5.22 -14.30 2.74
N PRO A 73 -5.73 -15.49 2.33
CA PRO A 73 -5.42 -16.75 3.00
C PRO A 73 -3.94 -17.13 3.04
N HIS A 74 -3.11 -16.53 2.18
CA HIS A 74 -1.67 -16.81 2.09
C HIS A 74 -0.83 -15.93 3.01
N THR A 75 -1.42 -14.92 3.67
CA THR A 75 -0.69 -14.01 4.56
C THR A 75 -0.42 -14.65 5.93
N GLU A 76 0.64 -14.21 6.60
CA GLU A 76 0.94 -14.64 7.97
C GLU A 76 -0.14 -14.18 8.94
N GLU A 77 -0.70 -12.99 8.73
CA GLU A 77 -1.81 -12.46 9.54
C GLU A 77 -3.05 -13.34 9.46
N HIS A 78 -3.37 -13.90 8.28
CA HIS A 78 -4.48 -14.84 8.15
C HIS A 78 -4.23 -16.14 8.90
N LYS A 79 -3.01 -16.70 8.80
CA LYS A 79 -2.62 -17.91 9.53
C LYS A 79 -2.73 -17.71 11.04
N LEU A 80 -2.21 -16.60 11.55
CA LEU A 80 -2.31 -16.24 12.96
C LEU A 80 -3.75 -16.01 13.41
N ALA A 81 -4.56 -15.32 12.60
CA ALA A 81 -5.97 -15.10 12.91
C ALA A 81 -6.75 -16.42 12.98
N ARG A 82 -6.43 -17.37 12.10
CA ARG A 82 -7.00 -18.72 12.14
C ARG A 82 -6.56 -19.49 13.38
N GLU A 83 -5.28 -19.50 13.71
CA GLU A 83 -4.76 -20.16 14.92
C GLU A 83 -5.40 -19.60 16.19
N LEU A 84 -5.49 -18.28 16.31
CA LEU A 84 -6.18 -17.63 17.42
C LEU A 84 -7.65 -18.05 17.50
N TYR A 85 -8.34 -18.20 16.37
CA TYR A 85 -9.72 -18.67 16.34
C TYR A 85 -9.83 -20.14 16.78
N GLU A 86 -8.88 -21.00 16.41
CA GLU A 86 -8.85 -22.39 16.85
C GLU A 86 -8.64 -22.49 18.38
N ILE A 87 -7.75 -21.67 18.97
CA ILE A 87 -7.57 -21.59 20.44
C ILE A 87 -8.81 -20.99 21.13
N TYR A 88 -9.47 -20.03 20.50
CA TYR A 88 -10.76 -19.52 20.99
C TYR A 88 -11.80 -20.64 21.11
N LEU A 89 -11.89 -21.52 20.11
CA LEU A 89 -12.81 -22.64 20.12
C LEU A 89 -12.48 -23.70 21.19
N SER A 90 -11.22 -23.83 21.62
CA SER A 90 -10.85 -24.72 22.73
C SER A 90 -11.23 -24.16 24.11
N GLY A 91 -11.52 -22.85 24.19
CA GLY A 91 -11.90 -22.18 25.43
C GLY A 91 -10.70 -21.80 26.32
N ASP A 92 -9.48 -21.88 25.80
CA ASP A 92 -8.24 -21.62 26.56
C ASP A 92 -7.81 -20.15 26.56
N LEU A 93 -8.52 -19.28 25.84
CA LEU A 93 -8.23 -17.84 25.80
C LEU A 93 -8.73 -17.09 27.03
N LYS A 94 -7.96 -16.09 27.44
CA LYS A 94 -8.44 -15.10 28.41
C LYS A 94 -9.48 -14.18 27.75
N PRO A 95 -10.45 -13.62 28.48
CA PRO A 95 -11.51 -12.79 27.90
C PRO A 95 -11.04 -11.57 27.09
N TRP A 96 -9.88 -10.99 27.44
CA TRP A 96 -9.29 -9.85 26.71
C TRP A 96 -8.48 -10.25 25.48
N ASP A 97 -8.13 -11.53 25.38
CA ASP A 97 -7.43 -12.11 24.23
C ASP A 97 -8.40 -12.82 23.28
N GLU A 98 -9.72 -12.79 23.56
CA GLU A 98 -10.73 -13.30 22.67
C GLU A 98 -10.74 -12.51 21.34
N PRO A 99 -10.94 -13.19 20.18
CA PRO A 99 -10.76 -12.58 18.86
C PRO A 99 -11.57 -11.30 18.66
N ARG A 100 -12.83 -11.27 19.12
CA ARG A 100 -13.71 -10.11 18.94
C ARG A 100 -13.19 -8.90 19.68
N GLN A 101 -12.84 -9.06 20.95
CA GLN A 101 -12.39 -7.99 21.85
C GLN A 101 -11.06 -7.41 21.36
N LEU A 102 -10.13 -8.28 20.93
CA LEU A 102 -8.86 -7.86 20.33
C LEU A 102 -9.09 -7.02 19.06
N LEU A 103 -9.94 -7.51 18.15
CA LEU A 103 -10.20 -6.85 16.87
C LEU A 103 -10.97 -5.54 17.05
N GLU A 104 -12.03 -5.52 17.85
CA GLU A 104 -12.82 -4.32 18.14
C GLU A 104 -11.96 -3.23 18.76
N GLY A 105 -11.16 -3.58 19.79
CA GLY A 105 -10.25 -2.63 20.42
C GLY A 105 -9.21 -2.06 19.45
N ALA A 106 -8.68 -2.88 18.53
CA ALA A 106 -7.77 -2.40 17.49
C ALA A 106 -8.45 -1.44 16.51
N LEU A 107 -9.67 -1.77 16.07
CA LEU A 107 -10.46 -0.93 15.15
C LEU A 107 -10.86 0.40 15.78
N GLU A 108 -11.23 0.42 17.07
CA GLU A 108 -11.53 1.64 17.80
C GLU A 108 -10.32 2.57 17.93
N ARG A 109 -9.14 2.02 18.25
CA ARG A 109 -7.88 2.78 18.28
C ARG A 109 -7.55 3.40 16.91
N PHE A 110 -7.88 2.73 15.81
CA PHE A 110 -7.69 3.27 14.47
C PHE A 110 -8.69 4.39 14.15
N LYS A 111 -10.00 4.16 14.41
CA LYS A 111 -11.07 5.14 14.19
C LYS A 111 -10.86 6.43 14.99
N THR A 112 -10.32 6.34 16.20
CA THR A 112 -10.00 7.50 17.05
C THR A 112 -8.78 8.29 16.57
N LYS A 113 -7.77 7.63 15.99
CA LYS A 113 -6.59 8.30 15.40
C LYS A 113 -6.88 8.98 14.05
N GLY A 114 -7.82 8.46 13.26
CA GLY A 114 -8.20 9.02 11.95
C GLY A 114 -8.89 10.40 11.97
N ARG A 115 -9.17 10.97 13.16
CA ARG A 115 -9.78 12.31 13.33
C ARG A 115 -8.79 13.42 13.70
N ALA A 116 -7.49 13.14 13.78
CA ALA A 116 -6.49 14.18 13.95
C ALA A 116 -6.35 14.97 12.63
N LYS A 117 -7.02 16.12 12.54
CA LYS A 117 -6.83 17.09 11.44
C LYS A 117 -5.33 17.30 11.21
N PRO A 118 -4.83 17.29 9.96
CA PRO A 118 -3.44 17.63 9.69
C PRO A 118 -3.16 19.00 10.32
N LYS A 119 -2.19 19.07 11.24
CA LYS A 119 -1.76 20.35 11.80
C LYS A 119 -1.35 21.23 10.61
N PRO A 120 -1.91 22.44 10.45
CA PRO A 120 -1.44 23.33 9.40
C PRO A 120 0.05 23.55 9.66
N VAL A 121 0.87 23.22 8.67
CA VAL A 121 2.29 23.55 8.64
C VAL A 121 2.35 25.06 8.85
N ARG A 122 2.73 25.49 10.07
CA ARG A 122 2.93 26.90 10.38
C ARG A 122 4.00 27.38 9.43
N GLY A 123 3.59 28.17 8.44
CA GLY A 123 4.48 28.90 7.57
C GLY A 123 5.52 29.58 8.45
N ARG A 124 6.78 29.19 8.23
CA ARG A 124 7.95 29.79 8.87
C ARG A 124 7.94 31.25 8.42
N SER A 125 7.35 32.12 9.24
CA SER A 125 7.44 33.54 9.04
C SER A 125 8.92 33.91 9.00
N GLU A 126 9.36 34.43 7.87
CA GLU A 126 10.61 35.14 7.76
C GLU A 126 10.58 36.27 8.79
N ARG A 127 11.19 36.00 9.93
CA ARG A 127 11.52 36.99 10.93
C ARG A 127 12.68 37.80 10.37
N ARG A 128 12.39 38.70 9.43
CA ARG A 128 13.24 39.86 9.09
C ARG A 128 13.35 40.72 10.36
N LYS A 129 14.32 40.41 11.22
CA LYS A 129 14.83 41.36 12.21
C LYS A 129 15.68 42.38 11.47
N ARG A 130 15.19 43.62 11.38
CA ARG A 130 15.97 44.82 11.10
C ARG A 130 16.80 45.19 12.34
N GLY A 131 18.00 45.72 12.07
CA GLY A 131 18.81 46.60 12.93
C GLY A 131 19.95 45.91 13.67
N THR A 132 21.17 46.44 13.79
CA THR A 132 21.81 47.68 13.30
C THR A 132 23.29 47.61 13.72
N ALA A 133 24.16 48.39 13.05
CA ALA A 133 25.45 48.91 13.52
C ALA A 133 26.75 48.05 13.41
N GLN A 134 27.53 48.41 12.37
CA GLN A 134 28.86 49.06 12.46
C GLN A 134 30.08 48.25 12.92
N ALA A 135 31.06 48.05 12.00
CA ALA A 135 32.50 48.21 12.26
C ALA A 135 33.38 48.16 10.99
N ARG A 136 34.08 49.29 10.73
CA ARG A 136 35.46 49.44 10.17
C ARG A 136 35.64 49.15 8.66
N ARG A 137 36.26 50.00 7.85
CA ARG A 137 37.29 51.05 8.02
C ARG A 137 37.06 52.20 7.05
#